data_AF-A0A0V0HQF6-F1
#
_entry.id   AF-A0A0V0HQF6-F1
#
_cell.length_a   1.000
_cell.length_b   1.000
_cell.length_c   1.000
_cell.angle_alpha   90.00
_cell.angle_beta   90.00
_cell.angle_gamma   90.00
#
_symmetry.space_group_name_H-M   'P 1'
#
loop_
_entity.id
_entity.type
_entity.pdbx_description
1 polymer ?
#
loop_
_entity_poly.entity_id
_entity_poly.type
_entity_poly.pdbx_seq_one_letter_code
_entity_poly.pdbx_strand_id
1 'polypeptide(L)'
;MDSCLVIPPPKGIKPKAIIKFVGGAFIGAVPEVTYSYLLENLAREGYLIICVPYNVTFDHAQVTRQVFDRFHACFDSILASGLPDSGLSVADIVDLPLYSVGHSNGALIQALVGSYFCEKIPKANVIISYNNRPASEAVPYFEQLGLLVGQMVPVISPAYSMAQSASGDALRVLLDTAGTIIPDYDPETVVSLTKFADQLPSVFGELAQGISEFKPTPSENLECFKNAYNVKRTLLVKFDNDAIDETDRLEETLKPRVEFFGGKVEKIALTGNHITP
;
A
#
# COMPACT_ATOMS: atom_id res chain seq x y z
N MET A 1 -15.51 8.61 -1.25
CA MET A 1 -14.07 8.65 -0.94
C MET A 1 -13.91 7.86 0.34
N ASP A 2 -13.26 6.71 0.26
CA ASP A 2 -13.20 5.79 1.39
C ASP A 2 -12.38 6.41 2.54
N SER A 3 -12.99 6.46 3.72
CA SER A 3 -12.37 6.92 4.95
C SER A 3 -11.30 5.94 5.42
N CYS A 4 -10.25 6.42 6.10
CA CYS A 4 -9.31 5.53 6.77
C CYS A 4 -10.05 4.63 7.77
N LEU A 5 -9.59 3.39 7.89
CA LEU A 5 -10.03 2.50 8.96
C LEU A 5 -9.20 2.81 10.22
N VAL A 6 -9.88 3.04 11.34
CA VAL A 6 -9.26 3.32 12.63
C VAL A 6 -9.51 2.13 13.57
N ILE A 7 -8.44 1.53 14.07
CA ILE A 7 -8.49 0.38 14.98
C ILE A 7 -7.91 0.83 16.33
N PRO A 8 -8.77 1.12 17.32
CA PRO A 8 -8.35 1.49 18.66
C PRO A 8 -7.83 0.27 19.43
N PRO A 9 -7.03 0.48 20.49
CA PRO A 9 -6.73 -0.59 21.44
C PRO A 9 -8.01 -1.05 22.17
N PRO A 10 -7.99 -2.21 22.86
CA PRO A 10 -9.12 -2.68 23.67
C PRO A 10 -9.64 -1.62 24.64
N LYS A 11 -10.97 -1.62 24.88
CA LYS A 11 -11.62 -0.63 25.75
C LYS A 11 -10.94 -0.55 27.12
N GLY A 12 -10.68 0.68 27.57
CA GLY A 12 -10.01 0.96 28.84
C GLY A 12 -8.49 0.98 28.77
N ILE A 13 -7.88 0.61 27.64
CA ILE A 13 -6.43 0.74 27.42
C ILE A 13 -6.15 2.07 26.71
N LYS A 14 -5.26 2.88 27.29
CA LYS A 14 -4.77 4.10 26.63
C LYS A 14 -3.72 3.73 25.58
N PRO A 15 -3.78 4.30 24.36
CA PRO A 15 -2.82 4.00 23.32
C PRO A 15 -1.42 4.49 23.69
N LYS A 16 -0.40 3.68 23.35
CA LYS A 16 1.02 4.01 23.61
C LYS A 16 1.70 4.71 22.45
N ALA A 17 1.17 4.54 21.25
CA ALA A 17 1.64 5.16 20.01
C ALA A 17 0.57 5.03 18.93
N ILE A 18 0.71 5.82 17.87
CA ILE A 18 -0.11 5.74 16.66
C ILE A 18 0.67 4.98 15.59
N ILE A 19 0.01 4.06 14.88
CA ILE A 19 0.56 3.36 13.73
C ILE A 19 -0.19 3.78 12.49
N LYS A 20 0.49 4.43 11.55
CA LYS A 20 0.01 4.58 10.17
C LYS A 20 0.33 3.32 9.39
N PHE A 21 -0.69 2.55 9.03
CA PHE A 21 -0.55 1.31 8.27
C PHE A 21 -0.94 1.48 6.81
N VAL A 22 -0.12 0.95 5.89
CA VAL A 22 -0.40 0.90 4.44
C VAL A 22 -0.12 -0.51 3.93
N GLY A 23 -1.13 -1.16 3.38
CA GLY A 23 -1.04 -2.53 2.86
C GLY A 23 -0.43 -2.62 1.45
N GLY A 24 -0.24 -3.87 0.99
CA GLY A 24 0.25 -4.18 -0.35
C GLY A 24 -0.77 -3.87 -1.45
N ALA A 25 -0.31 -3.87 -2.71
CA ALA A 25 -1.18 -3.76 -3.87
C ALA A 25 -2.15 -4.95 -3.91
N PHE A 26 -3.39 -4.73 -4.38
CA PHE A 26 -4.45 -5.74 -4.57
C PHE A 26 -5.03 -6.32 -3.28
N ILE A 27 -4.17 -6.82 -2.41
CA ILE A 27 -4.48 -7.44 -1.13
C ILE A 27 -4.78 -6.38 -0.04
N GLY A 28 -4.23 -5.17 -0.17
CA GLY A 28 -4.46 -4.04 0.74
C GLY A 28 -5.78 -3.28 0.54
N ALA A 29 -6.63 -3.68 -0.41
CA ALA A 29 -7.93 -3.03 -0.65
C ALA A 29 -8.93 -3.26 0.50
N VAL A 30 -8.73 -4.29 1.33
CA VAL A 30 -9.55 -4.55 2.53
C VAL A 30 -8.64 -4.98 3.69
N PRO A 31 -8.00 -4.02 4.39
CA PRO A 31 -7.06 -4.30 5.46
C PRO A 31 -7.63 -5.17 6.58
N GLU A 32 -8.94 -5.06 6.82
CA GLU A 32 -9.71 -5.82 7.81
C GLU A 32 -9.71 -7.33 7.58
N VAL A 33 -9.48 -7.79 6.35
CA VAL A 33 -9.52 -9.22 6.04
C VAL A 33 -8.10 -9.78 5.98
N THR A 34 -7.21 -9.13 5.23
CA THR A 34 -5.88 -9.69 5.01
C THR A 34 -4.91 -9.41 6.15
N TYR A 35 -5.03 -8.24 6.80
CA TYR A 35 -4.10 -7.85 7.86
C TYR A 35 -4.72 -7.94 9.25
N SER A 36 -5.94 -8.47 9.40
CA SER A 36 -6.65 -8.57 10.69
C SER A 36 -5.76 -9.13 11.79
N TYR A 37 -5.08 -10.25 11.54
CA TYR A 37 -4.23 -10.87 12.53
C TYR A 37 -3.13 -9.93 13.04
N LEU A 38 -2.36 -9.31 12.15
CA LEU A 38 -1.32 -8.34 12.51
C LEU A 38 -1.91 -7.12 13.23
N LEU A 39 -2.94 -6.52 12.65
CA LEU A 39 -3.53 -5.26 13.13
C LEU A 39 -4.20 -5.44 14.49
N GLU A 40 -4.92 -6.54 14.71
CA GLU A 40 -5.54 -6.85 15.99
C GLU A 40 -4.49 -7.16 17.07
N ASN A 41 -3.41 -7.88 16.73
CA ASN A 41 -2.32 -8.10 17.67
C ASN A 41 -1.66 -6.78 18.08
N LEU A 42 -1.40 -5.87 17.14
CA LEU A 42 -0.91 -4.52 17.45
C LEU A 42 -1.91 -3.73 18.31
N ALA A 43 -3.20 -3.80 18.01
CA ALA A 43 -4.22 -3.14 18.83
C ALA A 43 -4.22 -3.68 20.26
N ARG A 44 -4.15 -5.02 20.44
CA ARG A 44 -4.07 -5.68 21.75
C ARG A 44 -2.80 -5.30 22.52
N GLU A 45 -1.71 -5.03 21.82
CA GLU A 45 -0.47 -4.48 22.40
C GLU A 45 -0.59 -3.00 22.79
N GLY A 46 -1.74 -2.36 22.59
CA GLY A 46 -2.00 -0.98 23.01
C GLY A 46 -1.67 0.08 21.97
N TYR A 47 -1.58 -0.27 20.69
CA TYR A 47 -1.40 0.70 19.60
C TYR A 47 -2.74 1.20 19.06
N LEU A 48 -2.82 2.47 18.69
CA LEU A 48 -3.92 3.01 17.87
C LEU A 48 -3.50 2.93 16.40
N ILE A 49 -4.21 2.17 15.57
CA ILE A 49 -3.84 1.98 14.16
C ILE A 49 -4.77 2.78 13.25
N ILE A 50 -4.18 3.47 12.27
CA ILE A 50 -4.89 4.15 11.20
C ILE A 50 -4.44 3.51 9.88
N CYS A 51 -5.31 2.70 9.29
CA CYS A 51 -5.07 2.07 7.99
C CYS A 51 -5.52 3.01 6.88
N VAL A 52 -4.60 3.32 5.97
CA VAL A 52 -4.84 4.28 4.89
C VAL A 52 -5.09 3.54 3.59
N PRO A 53 -6.33 3.54 3.07
CA PRO A 53 -6.61 2.93 1.78
C PRO A 53 -6.02 3.77 0.65
N TYR A 54 -5.65 3.12 -0.46
CA TYR A 54 -5.26 3.76 -1.70
C TYR A 54 -5.63 2.89 -2.90
N ASN A 55 -5.76 3.51 -4.08
CA ASN A 55 -5.98 2.82 -5.33
C ASN A 55 -4.64 2.46 -5.96
N VAL A 56 -4.50 1.23 -6.45
CA VAL A 56 -3.30 0.81 -7.17
C VAL A 56 -3.30 1.44 -8.56
N THR A 57 -2.20 2.12 -8.88
CA THR A 57 -1.95 2.81 -10.15
C THR A 57 -0.46 2.74 -10.49
N PHE A 58 -0.10 3.10 -11.72
CA PHE A 58 1.30 3.24 -12.12
C PHE A 58 1.97 4.48 -11.51
N ASP A 59 1.21 5.49 -11.05
CA ASP A 59 1.75 6.72 -10.45
C ASP A 59 1.91 6.63 -8.92
N HIS A 60 2.98 5.95 -8.48
CA HIS A 60 3.39 5.87 -7.08
C HIS A 60 3.66 7.24 -6.45
N ALA A 61 4.10 8.25 -7.20
CA ALA A 61 4.28 9.60 -6.66
C ALA A 61 2.93 10.24 -6.28
N GLN A 62 1.91 10.08 -7.11
CA GLN A 62 0.56 10.54 -6.82
C GLN A 62 -0.03 9.77 -5.64
N VAL A 63 0.06 8.44 -5.63
CA VAL A 63 -0.42 7.58 -4.53
C VAL A 63 0.24 7.98 -3.21
N THR A 64 1.55 8.26 -3.21
CA THR A 64 2.30 8.72 -2.04
C THR A 64 1.72 10.00 -1.46
N ARG A 65 1.39 10.99 -2.30
CA ARG A 65 0.74 12.24 -1.85
C ARG A 65 -0.66 11.98 -1.29
N GLN A 66 -1.46 11.17 -1.98
CA GLN A 66 -2.81 10.82 -1.51
C GLN A 66 -2.79 10.12 -0.16
N VAL A 67 -1.89 9.15 0.05
CA VAL A 67 -1.73 8.45 1.33
C VAL A 67 -1.30 9.42 2.44
N PHE A 68 -0.39 10.35 2.14
CA PHE A 68 0.01 11.39 3.08
C PHE A 68 -1.17 12.29 3.47
N ASP A 69 -1.88 12.86 2.49
CA ASP A 69 -2.99 13.79 2.72
C ASP A 69 -4.15 13.10 3.45
N ARG A 70 -4.52 11.89 3.02
CA ARG A 70 -5.61 11.11 3.61
C ARG A 70 -5.32 10.73 5.06
N PHE A 71 -4.09 10.31 5.36
CA PHE A 71 -3.68 10.04 6.74
C PHE A 71 -3.83 11.28 7.61
N HIS A 72 -3.29 12.42 7.17
CA HIS A 72 -3.31 13.64 7.98
C HIS A 72 -4.72 14.19 8.15
N ALA A 73 -5.57 14.16 7.11
CA ALA A 73 -6.96 14.55 7.24
C ALA A 73 -7.73 13.66 8.24
N CYS A 74 -7.49 12.36 8.23
CA CYS A 74 -8.06 11.44 9.22
C CYS A 74 -7.52 11.73 10.62
N PHE A 75 -6.22 11.92 10.76
CA PHE A 75 -5.59 12.17 12.05
C PHE A 75 -6.04 13.51 12.65
N ASP A 76 -6.15 14.57 11.85
CA ASP A 76 -6.67 15.87 12.28
C ASP A 76 -8.13 15.76 12.75
N SER A 77 -8.95 14.93 12.10
CA SER A 77 -10.32 14.64 12.56
C SER A 77 -10.35 13.93 13.92
N ILE A 78 -9.44 12.98 14.14
CA ILE A 78 -9.26 12.30 15.44
C ILE A 78 -8.78 13.31 16.50
N LEU A 79 -7.87 14.21 16.16
CA LEU A 79 -7.39 15.24 17.10
C LEU A 79 -8.45 16.31 17.40
N ALA A 80 -9.42 16.52 16.51
CA ALA A 80 -10.53 17.44 16.75
C ALA A 80 -11.62 16.84 17.66
N SER A 81 -11.83 15.52 17.63
CA SER A 81 -13.02 14.88 18.23
C SER A 81 -12.72 13.75 19.23
N GLY A 82 -11.49 13.25 19.29
CA GLY A 82 -11.14 12.03 20.00
C GLY A 82 -11.72 10.79 19.31
N LEU A 83 -11.87 9.70 20.06
CA LEU A 83 -12.57 8.48 19.62
C LEU A 83 -13.58 8.07 20.70
N PRO A 84 -14.75 8.74 20.77
CA PRO A 84 -15.71 8.58 21.87
C PRO A 84 -16.25 7.16 22.01
N ASP A 85 -16.49 6.45 20.89
CA ASP A 85 -16.95 5.06 20.89
C ASP A 85 -15.97 4.09 21.57
N SER A 86 -14.70 4.49 21.61
CA SER A 86 -13.59 3.76 22.25
C SER A 86 -13.24 4.32 23.63
N GLY A 87 -13.89 5.41 24.07
CA GLY A 87 -13.61 6.09 25.33
C GLY A 87 -12.27 6.85 25.34
N LEU A 88 -11.72 7.21 24.18
CA LEU A 88 -10.46 7.94 24.07
C LEU A 88 -10.72 9.43 23.83
N SER A 89 -10.15 10.27 24.69
CA SER A 89 -10.19 11.72 24.53
C SER A 89 -9.04 12.21 23.65
N VAL A 90 -9.12 13.47 23.19
CA VAL A 90 -8.01 14.12 22.46
C VAL A 90 -6.72 14.12 23.29
N ALA A 91 -6.82 14.31 24.60
CA ALA A 91 -5.66 14.31 25.51
C ALA A 91 -4.96 12.95 25.59
N ASP A 92 -5.66 11.86 25.28
CA ASP A 92 -5.07 10.51 25.24
C ASP A 92 -4.30 10.25 23.94
N ILE A 93 -4.42 11.12 22.92
CA ILE A 93 -3.92 10.88 21.56
C ILE A 93 -2.89 11.93 21.11
N VAL A 94 -3.08 13.20 21.45
CA VAL A 94 -2.38 14.35 20.83
C VAL A 94 -0.86 14.29 20.88
N ASP A 95 -0.28 13.78 21.97
CA ASP A 95 1.17 13.72 22.18
C ASP A 95 1.78 12.35 21.87
N LEU A 96 1.01 11.42 21.31
CA LEU A 96 1.51 10.07 21.03
C LEU A 96 2.54 10.06 19.90
N PRO A 97 3.60 9.23 20.03
CA PRO A 97 4.55 9.08 18.95
C PRO A 97 3.88 8.40 17.75
N LEU A 98 4.16 8.91 16.55
CA LEU A 98 3.74 8.31 15.30
C LEU A 98 4.78 7.32 14.78
N TYR A 99 4.35 6.11 14.48
CA TYR A 99 5.08 5.09 13.74
C TYR A 99 4.39 4.82 12.41
N SER A 100 5.16 4.35 11.43
CA SER A 100 4.62 3.88 10.15
C SER A 100 4.96 2.42 9.92
N VAL A 101 4.02 1.69 9.30
CA VAL A 101 4.18 0.30 8.90
C VAL A 101 3.70 0.17 7.46
N GLY A 102 4.49 -0.47 6.61
CA GLY A 102 4.13 -0.74 5.22
C GLY A 102 4.48 -2.17 4.84
N HIS A 103 3.59 -2.82 4.09
CA HIS A 103 3.80 -4.16 3.54
C HIS A 103 3.82 -4.13 2.02
N SER A 104 4.75 -4.84 1.36
CA SER A 104 4.80 -4.96 -0.11
C SER A 104 4.81 -3.58 -0.78
N ASN A 105 3.89 -3.30 -1.70
CA ASN A 105 3.74 -1.96 -2.30
C ASN A 105 3.48 -0.84 -1.26
N GLY A 106 2.81 -1.15 -0.14
CA GLY A 106 2.66 -0.22 0.97
C GLY A 106 4.00 0.10 1.65
N ALA A 107 4.94 -0.83 1.63
CA ALA A 107 6.31 -0.62 2.09
C ALA A 107 7.06 0.37 1.17
N LEU A 108 6.90 0.23 -0.15
CA LEU A 108 7.39 1.19 -1.14
C LEU A 108 6.81 2.60 -0.91
N ILE A 109 5.49 2.70 -0.78
CA ILE A 109 4.81 3.97 -0.51
C ILE A 109 5.31 4.60 0.79
N GLN A 110 5.50 3.83 1.86
CA GLN A 110 6.01 4.35 3.13
C GLN A 110 7.46 4.85 3.01
N ALA A 111 8.30 4.19 2.22
CA ALA A 111 9.64 4.66 1.93
C ALA A 111 9.62 5.99 1.14
N LEU A 112 8.73 6.13 0.17
CA LEU A 112 8.50 7.38 -0.56
C LEU A 112 7.97 8.48 0.34
N VAL A 113 6.98 8.21 1.21
CA VAL A 113 6.50 9.18 2.19
C VAL A 113 7.64 9.69 3.08
N GLY A 114 8.49 8.78 3.59
CA GLY A 114 9.66 9.12 4.39
C GLY A 114 10.74 9.91 3.64
N SER A 115 10.63 10.00 2.32
CA SER A 115 11.55 10.74 1.44
C SER A 115 10.96 12.06 0.93
N TYR A 116 9.66 12.10 0.65
CA TYR A 116 8.98 13.28 0.08
C TYR A 116 8.62 14.32 1.15
N PHE A 117 8.30 13.91 2.37
CA PHE A 117 7.70 14.78 3.39
C PHE A 117 8.55 14.85 4.66
N CYS A 118 9.57 15.72 4.64
CA CYS A 118 10.50 15.88 5.75
C CYS A 118 9.93 16.62 6.98
N GLU A 119 8.76 17.25 6.86
CA GLU A 119 8.16 18.03 7.95
C GLU A 119 7.39 17.18 8.97
N LYS A 120 6.83 16.04 8.55
CA LYS A 120 5.99 15.16 9.37
C LYS A 120 6.54 13.73 9.38
N ILE A 121 7.77 13.59 9.88
CA ILE A 121 8.51 12.33 9.91
C ILE A 121 8.04 11.45 11.09
N PRO A 122 7.68 10.18 10.86
CA PRO A 122 7.39 9.26 11.95
C PRO A 122 8.66 8.97 12.78
N LYS A 123 8.48 8.67 14.07
CA LYS A 123 9.58 8.32 14.98
C LYS A 123 10.30 7.04 14.55
N ALA A 124 9.58 6.12 13.93
CA ALA A 124 10.10 4.89 13.35
C ALA A 124 9.25 4.42 12.17
N ASN A 125 9.88 3.71 11.23
CA ASN A 125 9.21 3.08 10.10
C ASN A 125 9.53 1.58 10.07
N VAL A 126 8.51 0.75 9.84
CA VAL A 126 8.64 -0.69 9.62
C VAL A 126 8.28 -0.98 8.18
N ILE A 127 9.20 -1.58 7.45
CA ILE A 127 9.06 -1.93 6.03
C ILE A 127 9.11 -3.46 5.96
N ILE A 128 8.00 -4.06 5.51
CA ILE A 128 7.81 -5.52 5.47
C ILE A 128 7.71 -5.96 4.01
N SER A 129 8.50 -6.96 3.62
CA SER A 129 8.48 -7.58 2.29
C SER A 129 8.56 -6.55 1.16
N TYR A 130 9.58 -5.67 1.21
CA TYR A 130 9.69 -4.58 0.25
C TYR A 130 9.87 -5.13 -1.18
N ASN A 131 9.13 -4.56 -2.14
CA ASN A 131 9.38 -4.79 -3.57
C ASN A 131 9.27 -3.45 -4.33
N ASN A 132 10.00 -3.34 -5.44
CA ASN A 132 10.03 -2.18 -6.32
C ASN A 132 10.41 -2.64 -7.74
N ARG A 133 9.71 -3.67 -8.20
CA ARG A 133 9.88 -4.29 -9.50
C ARG A 133 9.31 -3.41 -10.62
N PRO A 134 9.83 -3.49 -11.85
CA PRO A 134 9.24 -2.80 -13.00
C PRO A 134 7.82 -3.30 -13.28
N ALA A 135 7.05 -2.49 -13.98
CA ALA A 135 5.65 -2.78 -14.37
C ALA A 135 5.47 -4.17 -14.99
N SER A 136 6.40 -4.57 -15.87
CA SER A 136 6.36 -5.85 -16.58
C SER A 136 6.48 -7.08 -15.67
N GLU A 137 7.10 -6.93 -14.50
CA GLU A 137 7.25 -8.00 -13.50
C GLU A 137 6.16 -7.92 -12.41
N ALA A 138 5.64 -6.73 -12.13
CA ALA A 138 4.68 -6.50 -11.05
C ALA A 138 3.21 -6.74 -11.47
N VAL A 139 2.90 -6.60 -12.76
CA VAL A 139 1.54 -6.72 -13.29
C VAL A 139 1.35 -8.08 -13.97
N PRO A 140 0.44 -8.94 -13.48
CA PRO A 140 0.14 -10.21 -14.13
C PRO A 140 -0.31 -10.01 -15.58
N TYR A 141 0.19 -10.85 -16.49
CA TYR A 141 -0.17 -10.83 -17.91
C TYR A 141 0.10 -9.51 -18.65
N PHE A 142 1.03 -8.68 -18.15
CA PHE A 142 1.29 -7.32 -18.66
C PHE A 142 1.30 -7.20 -20.20
N GLU A 143 2.05 -8.06 -20.89
CA GLU A 143 2.12 -8.08 -22.36
C GLU A 143 0.78 -8.43 -23.02
N GLN A 144 0.07 -9.44 -22.50
CA GLN A 144 -1.23 -9.83 -23.05
C GLN A 144 -2.29 -8.74 -22.80
N LEU A 145 -2.26 -8.10 -21.64
CA LEU A 145 -3.14 -6.98 -21.31
C LEU A 145 -2.85 -5.77 -22.22
N GLY A 146 -1.59 -5.44 -22.46
CA GLY A 146 -1.18 -4.40 -23.41
C GLY A 146 -1.68 -4.68 -24.83
N LEU A 147 -1.57 -5.92 -25.31
CA LEU A 147 -2.07 -6.33 -26.62
C LEU A 147 -3.61 -6.28 -26.73
N LEU A 148 -4.33 -6.80 -25.73
CA LEU A 148 -5.80 -6.75 -25.67
C LEU A 148 -6.31 -5.32 -25.69
N VAL A 149 -5.72 -4.46 -24.85
CA VAL A 149 -6.05 -3.04 -24.79
C VAL A 149 -5.73 -2.37 -26.12
N GLY A 150 -4.52 -2.56 -26.67
CA GLY A 150 -4.11 -2.00 -27.95
C GLY A 150 -5.02 -2.40 -29.12
N GLN A 151 -5.57 -3.61 -29.11
CA GLN A 151 -6.54 -4.09 -30.11
C GLN A 151 -7.95 -3.49 -29.92
N MET A 152 -8.31 -3.08 -28.70
CA MET A 152 -9.61 -2.49 -28.39
C MET A 152 -9.63 -0.95 -28.51
N VAL A 153 -8.48 -0.27 -28.37
CA VAL A 153 -8.36 1.21 -28.51
C VAL A 153 -9.03 1.78 -29.78
N PRO A 154 -8.93 1.17 -30.99
CA PRO A 154 -9.59 1.68 -32.19
C PRO A 154 -11.13 1.55 -32.15
N VAL A 155 -11.65 0.57 -31.41
CA VAL A 155 -13.09 0.31 -31.25
C VAL A 155 -13.69 1.17 -30.13
N ILE A 156 -12.88 1.47 -29.12
CA ILE A 156 -13.26 2.26 -27.94
C ILE A 156 -13.32 3.76 -28.29
N SER A 157 -12.54 4.27 -29.24
CA SER A 157 -12.41 5.73 -29.47
C SER A 157 -13.71 6.51 -29.79
N PRO A 158 -14.72 5.97 -30.51
CA PRO A 158 -16.01 6.66 -30.69
C PRO A 158 -17.03 6.34 -29.58
N ALA A 159 -16.88 5.22 -28.88
CA ALA A 159 -17.82 4.78 -27.84
C ALA A 159 -17.45 5.29 -26.44
N TYR A 160 -16.18 5.60 -26.17
CA TYR A 160 -15.68 6.05 -24.86
C TYR A 160 -16.19 7.44 -24.48
N SER A 161 -16.42 8.31 -25.48
CA SER A 161 -17.07 9.61 -25.27
C SER A 161 -18.56 9.47 -24.95
N MET A 162 -19.20 8.36 -25.32
CA MET A 162 -20.59 8.04 -24.97
C MET A 162 -20.70 7.26 -23.64
N ALA A 163 -19.69 6.46 -23.30
CA ALA A 163 -19.69 5.53 -22.17
C ALA A 163 -19.24 6.10 -20.82
N GLN A 164 -18.87 7.39 -20.71
CA GLN A 164 -18.77 8.06 -19.39
C GLN A 164 -20.08 8.04 -18.58
N SER A 165 -21.16 7.53 -19.15
CA SER A 165 -22.47 7.37 -18.52
C SER A 165 -22.82 5.94 -18.06
N ALA A 166 -21.99 4.92 -18.30
CA ALA A 166 -22.33 3.52 -18.01
C ALA A 166 -21.32 2.85 -17.06
N SER A 167 -21.86 2.28 -15.98
CA SER A 167 -21.21 1.78 -14.76
C SER A 167 -20.29 0.57 -14.97
N GLY A 168 -19.42 0.31 -13.97
CA GLY A 168 -18.49 -0.82 -13.89
C GLY A 168 -19.09 -2.23 -13.96
N ASP A 169 -20.39 -2.37 -14.21
CA ASP A 169 -21.10 -3.64 -14.32
C ASP A 169 -20.74 -4.40 -15.60
N ALA A 170 -20.38 -3.70 -16.68
CA ALA A 170 -20.04 -4.34 -17.96
C ALA A 170 -18.71 -5.11 -17.91
N LEU A 171 -17.72 -4.60 -17.16
CA LEU A 171 -16.43 -5.28 -17.00
C LEU A 171 -16.54 -6.52 -16.11
N ARG A 172 -17.38 -6.47 -15.06
CA ARG A 172 -17.67 -7.63 -14.20
C ARG A 172 -18.27 -8.79 -14.99
N VAL A 173 -19.24 -8.51 -15.86
CA VAL A 173 -19.85 -9.54 -16.71
C VAL A 173 -18.82 -10.23 -17.62
N LEU A 174 -17.87 -9.47 -18.18
CA LEU A 174 -16.80 -10.02 -19.03
C LEU A 174 -15.81 -10.90 -18.25
N LEU A 175 -15.46 -10.52 -17.03
CA LEU A 175 -14.59 -11.31 -16.15
C LEU A 175 -15.28 -12.61 -15.70
N ASP A 176 -16.57 -12.55 -15.37
CA ASP A 176 -17.36 -13.73 -14.99
C ASP A 176 -17.48 -14.73 -16.16
N THR A 177 -17.53 -14.24 -17.41
CA THR A 177 -17.54 -15.14 -18.58
C THR A 177 -16.18 -15.80 -18.80
N ALA A 178 -15.08 -15.09 -18.59
CA ALA A 178 -13.72 -15.63 -18.71
C ALA A 178 -13.38 -16.66 -17.60
N GLY A 179 -13.95 -16.50 -16.39
CA GLY A 179 -13.76 -17.44 -15.27
C GLY A 179 -14.31 -18.85 -15.49
N THR A 180 -15.12 -19.07 -16.53
CA THR A 180 -15.67 -20.41 -16.85
C THR A 180 -14.74 -21.31 -17.65
N ILE A 181 -13.54 -20.83 -18.04
CA ILE A 181 -12.65 -21.52 -19.01
C ILE A 181 -11.36 -22.07 -18.36
N ILE A 182 -11.12 -21.87 -17.06
CA ILE A 182 -9.86 -22.28 -16.41
C ILE A 182 -10.07 -23.55 -15.56
N PRO A 183 -9.53 -24.72 -15.95
CA PRO A 183 -9.66 -25.95 -15.20
C PRO A 183 -8.47 -26.13 -14.25
N ASP A 184 -8.55 -25.54 -13.06
CA ASP A 184 -8.04 -26.11 -11.80
C ASP A 184 -8.32 -25.11 -10.67
N TYR A 185 -9.12 -25.56 -9.70
CA TYR A 185 -9.98 -24.71 -8.86
C TYR A 185 -9.48 -24.73 -7.41
N ASP A 186 -8.69 -23.73 -7.01
CA ASP A 186 -8.20 -23.56 -5.64
C ASP A 186 -8.94 -22.39 -4.93
N PRO A 187 -9.73 -22.64 -3.87
CA PRO A 187 -10.57 -21.63 -3.23
C PRO A 187 -9.83 -20.41 -2.64
N GLU A 188 -8.53 -20.49 -2.35
CA GLU A 188 -7.75 -19.34 -1.86
C GLU A 188 -7.44 -18.32 -2.97
N THR A 189 -7.35 -18.75 -4.23
CA THR A 189 -7.08 -17.88 -5.38
C THR A 189 -8.27 -16.97 -5.76
N VAL A 190 -9.50 -17.37 -5.39
CA VAL A 190 -10.74 -16.71 -5.80
C VAL A 190 -11.01 -15.41 -5.02
N VAL A 191 -10.60 -15.34 -3.75
CA VAL A 191 -10.75 -14.12 -2.92
C VAL A 191 -9.76 -13.04 -3.37
N SER A 192 -8.60 -13.44 -3.86
CA SER A 192 -7.61 -12.54 -4.47
C SER A 192 -8.11 -11.97 -5.81
N LEU A 193 -8.72 -12.80 -6.65
CA LEU A 193 -9.20 -12.42 -7.99
C LEU A 193 -10.41 -11.47 -7.96
N THR A 194 -11.34 -11.64 -7.02
CA THR A 194 -12.53 -10.78 -6.92
C THR A 194 -12.23 -9.37 -6.45
N LYS A 195 -11.24 -9.17 -5.57
CA LYS A 195 -10.77 -7.83 -5.14
C LYS A 195 -9.79 -7.20 -6.14
N PHE A 196 -9.00 -8.03 -6.82
CA PHE A 196 -8.21 -7.63 -7.97
C PHE A 196 -9.11 -7.04 -9.07
N ALA A 197 -10.29 -7.62 -9.31
CA ALA A 197 -11.27 -7.12 -10.28
C ALA A 197 -11.75 -5.68 -10.05
N ASP A 198 -11.79 -5.20 -8.81
CA ASP A 198 -12.22 -3.83 -8.51
C ASP A 198 -11.09 -2.80 -8.73
N GLN A 199 -9.81 -3.22 -8.70
CA GLN A 199 -8.64 -2.35 -8.96
C GLN A 199 -8.12 -2.43 -10.40
N LEU A 200 -8.54 -3.47 -11.14
CA LEU A 200 -8.23 -3.65 -12.55
C LEU A 200 -8.59 -2.42 -13.43
N PRO A 201 -9.76 -1.75 -13.28
CA PRO A 201 -10.15 -0.65 -14.17
C PRO A 201 -9.16 0.52 -14.23
N SER A 202 -8.51 0.87 -13.12
CA SER A 202 -7.53 1.97 -13.10
C SER A 202 -6.25 1.58 -13.83
N VAL A 203 -5.73 0.38 -13.57
CA VAL A 203 -4.50 -0.14 -14.21
C VAL A 203 -4.72 -0.33 -15.72
N PHE A 204 -5.89 -0.85 -16.13
CA PHE A 204 -6.26 -0.96 -17.56
C PHE A 204 -6.41 0.38 -18.24
N GLY A 205 -7.05 1.35 -17.58
CA GLY A 205 -7.20 2.70 -18.11
C GLY A 205 -5.85 3.38 -18.38
N GLU A 206 -4.88 3.18 -17.49
CA GLU A 206 -3.53 3.71 -17.63
C GLU A 206 -2.75 3.01 -18.75
N LEU A 207 -2.84 1.68 -18.87
CA LEU A 207 -2.27 0.93 -20.01
C LEU A 207 -2.87 1.40 -21.35
N ALA A 208 -4.17 1.67 -21.39
CA ALA A 208 -4.84 2.19 -22.60
C ALA A 208 -4.37 3.59 -23.00
N GLN A 209 -3.90 4.38 -22.04
CA GLN A 209 -3.28 5.68 -22.25
C GLN A 209 -1.79 5.57 -22.63
N GLY A 210 -1.25 4.35 -22.74
CA GLY A 210 0.13 4.08 -23.14
C GLY A 210 1.14 4.12 -21.99
N ILE A 211 0.69 4.10 -20.74
CA ILE A 211 1.60 4.02 -19.59
C ILE A 211 2.10 2.58 -19.47
N SER A 212 3.41 2.39 -19.58
CA SER A 212 4.04 1.08 -19.56
C SER A 212 5.03 0.88 -18.40
N GLU A 213 5.22 1.90 -17.56
CA GLU A 213 6.15 1.83 -16.43
C GLU A 213 5.64 2.64 -15.24
N PHE A 214 6.04 2.23 -14.04
CA PHE A 214 5.78 2.97 -12.81
C PHE A 214 6.42 4.35 -12.81
N LYS A 215 5.76 5.29 -12.13
CA LYS A 215 6.22 6.64 -11.90
C LYS A 215 6.26 6.94 -10.39
N PRO A 216 7.44 7.15 -9.79
CA PRO A 216 8.75 7.03 -10.41
C PRO A 216 9.09 5.57 -10.74
N THR A 217 10.01 5.39 -11.68
CA THR A 217 10.56 4.08 -12.01
C THR A 217 11.27 3.46 -10.80
N PRO A 218 11.48 2.14 -10.78
CA PRO A 218 12.27 1.49 -9.74
C PRO A 218 13.59 2.18 -9.40
N SER A 219 14.34 2.58 -10.43
CA SER A 219 15.64 3.24 -10.26
C SER A 219 15.52 4.64 -9.65
N GLU A 220 14.50 5.41 -10.06
CA GLU A 220 14.22 6.74 -9.52
C GLU A 220 13.75 6.67 -8.07
N ASN A 221 12.99 5.64 -7.68
CA ASN A 221 12.61 5.41 -6.29
C ASN A 221 13.85 5.19 -5.40
N LEU A 222 14.79 4.34 -5.83
CA LEU A 222 16.02 4.09 -5.07
C LEU A 222 16.91 5.33 -4.97
N GLU A 223 17.06 6.08 -6.07
CA GLU A 223 17.83 7.33 -6.05
C GLU A 223 17.15 8.39 -5.16
N CYS A 224 15.82 8.43 -5.12
CA CYS A 224 15.08 9.26 -4.18
C CYS A 224 15.40 8.86 -2.73
N PHE A 225 15.35 7.58 -2.39
CA PHE A 225 15.60 7.10 -1.02
C PHE A 225 17.01 7.43 -0.55
N LYS A 226 17.99 7.18 -1.41
CA LYS A 226 19.40 7.47 -1.17
C LYS A 226 19.62 8.95 -0.82
N ASN A 227 18.91 9.86 -1.49
CA ASN A 227 19.12 11.30 -1.32
C ASN A 227 18.23 11.92 -0.23
N ALA A 228 16.98 11.44 -0.11
CA ALA A 228 15.93 12.17 0.60
C ALA A 228 15.27 11.40 1.75
N TYR A 229 15.52 10.10 1.95
CA TYR A 229 14.90 9.37 3.05
C TYR A 229 15.37 9.93 4.42
N ASN A 230 14.42 10.24 5.30
CA ASN A 230 14.69 10.98 6.55
C ASN A 230 14.16 10.30 7.83
N VAL A 231 13.61 9.09 7.78
CA VAL A 231 13.17 8.40 9.00
C VAL A 231 14.38 7.87 9.78
N LYS A 232 14.53 8.30 11.05
CA LYS A 232 15.71 7.98 11.88
C LYS A 232 15.83 6.53 12.31
N ARG A 233 14.72 5.82 12.44
CA ARG A 233 14.70 4.42 12.90
C ARG A 233 13.87 3.61 11.92
N THR A 234 14.53 2.71 11.22
CA THR A 234 13.86 1.88 10.22
C THR A 234 14.13 0.42 10.50
N LEU A 235 13.06 -0.35 10.68
CA LEU A 235 13.11 -1.80 10.76
C LEU A 235 12.68 -2.37 9.41
N LEU A 236 13.54 -3.19 8.84
CA LEU A 236 13.29 -3.97 7.64
C LEU A 236 12.95 -5.40 8.06
N VAL A 237 11.83 -5.91 7.57
CA VAL A 237 11.38 -7.28 7.82
C VAL A 237 11.30 -7.99 6.47
N LYS A 238 12.08 -9.06 6.32
CA LYS A 238 12.01 -9.95 5.16
C LYS A 238 11.63 -11.36 5.58
N PHE A 239 11.11 -12.13 4.65
CA PHE A 239 10.80 -13.55 4.86
C PHE A 239 11.80 -14.46 4.15
N ASP A 240 11.94 -15.70 4.64
CA ASP A 240 12.84 -16.71 4.07
C ASP A 240 12.34 -17.28 2.75
N ASN A 241 11.03 -17.29 2.50
CA ASN A 241 10.42 -17.72 1.24
C ASN A 241 9.64 -16.59 0.54
N ASP A 242 10.35 -15.52 0.16
CA ASP A 242 9.79 -14.41 -0.63
C ASP A 242 10.63 -14.17 -1.89
N ALA A 243 10.10 -14.59 -3.03
CA ALA A 243 10.80 -14.51 -4.32
C ALA A 243 10.83 -13.10 -4.93
N ILE A 244 9.97 -12.20 -4.46
CA ILE A 244 9.86 -10.83 -5.00
C ILE A 244 10.43 -9.78 -4.05
N ASP A 245 10.84 -10.18 -2.85
CA ASP A 245 11.54 -9.34 -1.88
C ASP A 245 12.79 -8.69 -2.46
N GLU A 246 12.90 -7.37 -2.27
CA GLU A 246 14.07 -6.55 -2.57
C GLU A 246 14.58 -5.85 -1.29
N THR A 247 14.27 -6.39 -0.10
CA THR A 247 14.59 -5.76 1.19
C THR A 247 16.10 -5.59 1.40
N ASP A 248 16.92 -6.52 0.91
CA ASP A 248 18.39 -6.40 0.98
C ASP A 248 18.90 -5.20 0.17
N ARG A 249 18.36 -5.01 -1.04
CA ARG A 249 18.67 -3.85 -1.90
C ARG A 249 18.21 -2.54 -1.27
N LEU A 250 17.07 -2.56 -0.59
CA LEU A 250 16.60 -1.39 0.16
C LEU A 250 17.51 -1.07 1.35
N GLU A 251 17.99 -2.09 2.09
CA GLU A 251 18.94 -1.88 3.19
C GLU A 251 20.21 -1.16 2.70
N GLU A 252 20.81 -1.67 1.62
CA GLU A 252 22.01 -1.08 1.00
C GLU A 252 21.78 0.39 0.59
N THR A 253 20.56 0.70 0.14
CA THR A 253 20.18 2.06 -0.28
C THR A 253 19.96 3.00 0.92
N LEU A 254 19.25 2.54 1.95
CA LEU A 254 18.85 3.38 3.09
C LEU A 254 19.98 3.59 4.10
N LYS A 255 20.78 2.55 4.36
CA LYS A 255 21.72 2.53 5.49
C LYS A 255 22.74 3.68 5.45
N PRO A 256 23.44 3.96 4.33
CA PRO A 256 24.39 5.07 4.28
C PRO A 256 23.73 6.43 4.56
N ARG A 257 22.53 6.64 4.01
CA ARG A 257 21.78 7.89 4.20
C ARG A 257 21.30 8.04 5.63
N VAL A 258 20.75 7.00 6.23
CA VAL A 258 20.20 7.00 7.59
C VAL A 258 21.31 7.18 8.63
N GLU A 259 22.43 6.49 8.48
CA GLU A 259 23.60 6.63 9.37
C GLU A 259 24.21 8.03 9.27
N PHE A 260 24.20 8.66 8.09
CA PHE A 260 24.72 10.02 7.89
C PHE A 260 24.06 11.07 8.79
N PHE A 261 22.77 10.93 9.13
CA PHE A 261 22.08 11.82 10.08
C PHE A 261 21.86 11.20 11.47
N GLY A 262 22.64 10.17 11.82
CA GLY A 262 22.64 9.55 13.15
C GLY A 262 21.43 8.65 13.43
N GLY A 263 20.78 8.14 12.38
CA GLY A 263 19.74 7.13 12.48
C GLY A 263 20.28 5.70 12.53
N LYS A 264 19.37 4.72 12.49
CA LYS A 264 19.68 3.29 12.42
C LYS A 264 18.71 2.57 11.50
N VAL A 265 19.25 1.74 10.61
CA VAL A 265 18.50 0.73 9.85
C VAL A 265 18.83 -0.63 10.45
N GLU A 266 17.79 -1.38 10.81
CA GLU A 266 17.88 -2.74 11.33
C GLU A 266 17.12 -3.67 10.39
N LYS A 267 17.60 -4.90 10.21
CA LYS A 267 16.95 -5.90 9.36
C LYS A 267 16.77 -7.19 10.15
N ILE A 268 15.59 -7.79 10.04
CA ILE A 268 15.28 -9.12 10.56
C ILE A 268 14.75 -10.01 9.45
N ALA A 269 15.04 -11.31 9.55
CA ALA A 269 14.47 -12.35 8.71
C ALA A 269 13.53 -13.22 9.55
N LEU A 270 12.32 -13.44 9.05
CA LEU A 270 11.30 -14.29 9.67
C LEU A 270 10.96 -15.46 8.75
N THR A 271 10.41 -16.54 9.30
CA THR A 271 9.87 -17.64 8.50
C THR A 271 8.51 -17.24 7.94
N GLY A 272 8.30 -17.45 6.64
CA GLY A 272 7.07 -17.11 5.96
C GLY A 272 7.27 -16.79 4.49
N ASN A 273 6.30 -16.14 3.87
CA ASN A 273 6.36 -15.70 2.48
C ASN A 273 5.79 -14.29 2.31
N HIS A 274 5.77 -13.79 1.07
CA HIS A 274 5.30 -12.45 0.75
C HIS A 274 3.87 -12.12 1.20
N ILE A 275 3.01 -13.13 1.40
CA ILE A 275 1.60 -12.96 1.76
C ILE A 275 1.29 -13.30 3.22
N THR A 276 2.32 -13.56 4.06
CA THR A 276 2.17 -13.85 5.50
C THR A 276 2.78 -12.75 6.41
N PRO A 277 2.31 -11.50 6.33
CA PRO A 277 2.75 -10.41 7.21
C PRO A 277 2.14 -10.47 8.62
#